data_AF-A0A7M3WR52-F1
#
_entry.id   AF-A0A7M3WR52-F1
#
_cell.length_a   1.000
_cell.length_b   1.000
_cell.length_c   1.000
_cell.angle_alpha   90.00
_cell.angle_beta   90.00
_cell.angle_gamma   90.00
#
_symmetry.space_group_name_H-M   'P 1'
#
loop_
_entity.id
_entity.type
_entity.pdbx_description
1 polymer ?
#
loop_
_entity_poly.entity_id
_entity_poly.type
_entity_poly.pdbx_seq_one_letter_code
_entity_poly.pdbx_strand_id
1 'polypeptide(L)'
;MGRRREEKVDEEELARLESPEGETSVGRIRVKMPNSKVNEMFALAEQILGGRRVNVLCADGEMRLARIPGKMRRRQWVREGDLIIVWPWDFQDSKADVKHRYTKTQAMYLSRKGVLPDVVDLFGTSFSGDDYDEDDDLFGDVDEGEDVVDESDEDGLFGDDDGDDDDLFGDDDDDDDL
;
A
#
# COMPACT_ATOMS: atom_id res chain seq x y z
N MET A 1 26.40 -23.13 -54.18
CA MET A 1 25.68 -23.72 -53.02
C MET A 1 26.48 -23.42 -51.75
N GLY A 2 26.12 -22.33 -51.07
CA GLY A 2 26.80 -21.88 -49.85
C GLY A 2 26.54 -22.86 -48.71
N ARG A 3 27.62 -23.39 -48.13
CA ARG A 3 27.55 -24.33 -47.01
C ARG A 3 27.28 -23.52 -45.73
N ARG A 4 26.08 -23.70 -45.19
CA ARG A 4 25.61 -23.20 -43.89
C ARG A 4 26.58 -23.75 -42.82
N ARG A 5 27.41 -22.89 -42.24
CA ARG A 5 28.31 -23.22 -41.13
C ARG A 5 27.42 -23.41 -39.89
N GLU A 6 27.37 -24.64 -39.37
CA GLU A 6 26.78 -24.92 -38.07
C GLU A 6 27.59 -24.19 -37.00
N GLU A 7 26.95 -23.25 -36.33
CA GLU A 7 27.44 -22.60 -35.14
C GLU A 7 27.16 -23.57 -33.98
N LYS A 8 28.20 -24.28 -33.53
CA LYS A 8 28.14 -25.02 -32.27
C LYS A 8 28.07 -23.98 -31.17
N VAL A 9 26.89 -23.82 -30.58
CA VAL A 9 26.71 -23.04 -29.36
C VAL A 9 27.35 -23.85 -28.24
N ASP A 10 28.53 -23.44 -27.78
CA ASP A 10 29.25 -24.09 -26.68
C ASP A 10 28.39 -23.98 -25.40
N GLU A 11 27.96 -25.12 -24.86
CA GLU A 11 27.10 -25.23 -23.66
C GLU A 11 27.66 -24.48 -22.44
N GLU A 12 28.97 -24.22 -22.43
CA GLU A 12 29.69 -23.49 -21.39
C GLU A 12 29.42 -21.97 -21.42
N GLU A 13 29.15 -21.38 -22.59
CA GLU A 13 28.76 -19.95 -22.71
C GLU A 13 27.29 -19.74 -22.32
N LEU A 14 26.42 -20.72 -22.57
CA LEU A 14 25.01 -20.67 -22.16
C LEU A 14 24.88 -20.70 -20.62
N ALA A 15 25.68 -21.54 -19.95
CA ALA A 15 25.69 -21.65 -18.49
C ALA A 15 26.23 -20.39 -17.77
N ARG A 16 27.10 -19.62 -18.44
CA ARG A 16 27.60 -18.33 -17.91
C ARG A 16 26.53 -17.23 -18.00
N LEU A 17 25.68 -17.26 -19.02
CA LEU A 17 24.54 -16.34 -19.17
C LEU A 17 23.33 -16.75 -18.31
N GLU A 18 23.19 -18.03 -17.96
CA GLU A 18 22.12 -18.54 -17.10
C GLU A 18 22.48 -18.58 -15.61
N SER A 19 23.70 -18.19 -15.24
CA SER A 19 24.08 -17.99 -13.84
C SER A 19 23.32 -16.77 -13.28
N PRO A 20 22.37 -16.94 -12.34
CA PRO A 20 21.58 -15.85 -11.76
C PRO A 20 22.40 -15.02 -10.76
N GLU A 21 23.71 -14.87 -11.00
CA GLU A 21 24.62 -14.12 -10.13
C GLU A 21 24.62 -12.62 -10.49
N GLY A 22 23.84 -12.23 -11.50
CA GLY A 22 23.71 -10.86 -12.01
C GLY A 22 22.35 -10.20 -11.77
N GLU A 23 21.39 -10.84 -11.09
CA GLU A 23 20.15 -10.15 -10.73
C GLU A 23 20.38 -9.35 -9.43
N THR A 24 20.89 -8.14 -9.65
CA THR A 24 20.75 -6.94 -8.85
C THR A 24 20.61 -7.16 -7.34
N SER A 25 21.62 -6.70 -6.61
CA SER A 25 21.58 -6.43 -5.18
C SER A 25 20.57 -5.33 -4.80
N VAL A 26 19.31 -5.44 -5.21
CA VAL A 26 18.18 -4.82 -4.53
C VAL A 26 18.10 -5.57 -3.19
N GLY A 27 18.84 -5.05 -2.20
CA GLY A 27 19.22 -5.76 -0.99
C GLY A 27 18.09 -6.63 -0.44
N ARG A 28 18.35 -7.95 -0.33
CA ARG A 28 17.41 -8.96 0.21
C ARG A 28 16.63 -8.36 1.38
N ILE A 29 15.36 -8.01 1.13
CA ILE A 29 14.52 -7.36 2.13
C ILE A 29 14.37 -8.37 3.27
N ARG A 30 15.01 -8.09 4.41
CA ARG A 30 14.95 -8.97 5.57
C ARG A 30 13.60 -8.80 6.25
N VAL A 31 12.65 -9.64 5.89
CA VAL A 31 11.33 -9.68 6.49
C VAL A 31 11.33 -10.62 7.69
N LYS A 32 10.71 -10.19 8.80
CA LYS A 32 10.52 -11.04 9.97
C LYS A 32 9.47 -12.10 9.64
N MET A 33 9.79 -13.38 9.78
CA MET A 33 8.80 -14.46 9.63
C MET A 33 8.11 -14.71 10.99
N PRO A 34 6.82 -15.10 11.00
CA PRO A 34 6.16 -15.54 12.22
C PRO A 34 6.77 -16.84 12.73
N ASN A 35 6.86 -16.99 14.05
CA ASN A 35 7.36 -18.21 14.67
C ASN A 35 6.18 -19.13 15.03
N SER A 36 6.08 -20.27 14.34
CA SER A 36 5.10 -21.31 14.65
C SER A 36 5.22 -21.87 16.07
N LYS A 37 6.40 -21.73 16.71
CA LYS A 37 6.64 -22.19 18.10
C LYS A 37 5.94 -21.35 19.18
N VAL A 38 5.58 -20.10 18.85
CA VAL A 38 4.98 -19.15 19.80
C VAL A 38 3.54 -18.84 19.38
N ASN A 39 2.95 -19.70 18.54
CA ASN A 39 1.61 -19.51 17.98
C ASN A 39 1.44 -18.14 17.29
N GLU A 40 2.50 -17.58 16.71
CA GLU A 40 2.43 -16.33 15.95
C GLU A 40 1.84 -16.61 14.56
N MET A 41 0.91 -15.77 14.13
CA MET A 41 0.20 -15.97 12.87
C MET A 41 0.13 -14.67 12.08
N PHE A 42 0.00 -14.79 10.76
CA PHE A 42 -0.33 -13.65 9.91
C PHE A 42 -1.79 -13.26 10.14
N ALA A 43 -2.07 -11.97 10.07
CA ALA A 43 -3.42 -11.47 10.03
C ALA A 43 -3.50 -10.20 9.18
N LEU A 44 -4.68 -9.95 8.63
CA LEU A 44 -5.06 -8.68 8.01
C LEU A 44 -5.81 -7.84 9.04
N ALA A 45 -5.50 -6.55 9.13
CA ALA A 45 -6.34 -5.61 9.87
C ALA A 45 -7.59 -5.30 9.03
N GLU A 46 -8.78 -5.67 9.50
CA GLU A 46 -10.03 -5.42 8.78
C GLU A 46 -10.62 -4.06 9.17
N GLN A 47 -10.95 -3.87 10.46
CA GLN A 47 -11.62 -2.68 10.94
C GLN A 47 -11.05 -2.19 12.26
N ILE A 48 -10.86 -0.87 12.40
CA ILE A 48 -10.40 -0.25 13.65
C ILE A 48 -11.60 0.08 14.54
N LEU A 49 -11.78 -0.66 15.63
CA LEU A 49 -12.85 -0.43 16.62
C LEU A 49 -12.59 0.79 17.54
N GLY A 50 -11.39 1.35 17.50
CA GLY A 50 -10.97 2.43 18.40
C GLY A 50 -10.45 1.92 19.76
N GLY A 51 -10.00 2.83 20.62
CA GLY A 51 -9.54 2.46 21.97
C GLY A 51 -8.35 1.48 22.00
N ARG A 52 -7.51 1.44 20.94
CA ARG A 52 -6.38 0.50 20.74
C ARG A 52 -6.81 -0.94 20.41
N ARG A 53 -8.06 -1.14 20.01
CA ARG A 53 -8.59 -2.42 19.55
C ARG A 53 -8.80 -2.38 18.04
N VAL A 54 -8.51 -3.49 17.39
CA VAL A 54 -8.66 -3.67 15.94
C VAL A 54 -9.20 -5.08 15.68
N ASN A 55 -10.16 -5.20 14.77
CA ASN A 55 -10.62 -6.49 14.27
C ASN A 55 -9.62 -6.99 13.24
N VAL A 56 -9.16 -8.22 13.42
CA VAL A 56 -8.13 -8.82 12.57
C VAL A 56 -8.62 -10.16 12.03
N LEU A 57 -8.45 -10.35 10.73
CA LEU A 57 -8.69 -11.62 10.07
C LEU A 57 -7.39 -12.41 10.09
N CYS A 58 -7.37 -13.49 10.85
CA CYS A 58 -6.18 -14.31 11.00
C CYS A 58 -6.00 -15.27 9.82
N ALA A 59 -4.78 -15.81 9.67
CA ALA A 59 -4.45 -16.88 8.73
C ALA A 59 -5.39 -18.09 8.82
N ASP A 60 -5.99 -18.34 9.98
CA ASP A 60 -6.94 -19.43 10.21
C ASP A 60 -8.35 -19.12 9.67
N GLY A 61 -8.58 -17.91 9.16
CA GLY A 61 -9.90 -17.43 8.71
C GLY A 61 -10.78 -16.89 9.83
N GLU A 62 -10.36 -16.96 11.09
CA GLU A 62 -11.11 -16.42 12.22
C GLU A 62 -10.87 -14.93 12.45
N MET A 63 -11.95 -14.21 12.74
CA MET A 63 -11.91 -12.81 13.17
C MET A 63 -11.65 -12.73 14.67
N ARG A 64 -10.56 -12.06 15.05
CA ARG A 64 -10.17 -11.88 16.45
C ARG A 64 -10.07 -10.39 16.79
N LEU A 65 -10.27 -10.06 18.06
CA LEU A 65 -10.07 -8.71 18.56
C LEU A 65 -8.63 -8.57 19.03
N ALA A 66 -7.81 -7.87 18.23
CA ALA A 66 -6.42 -7.65 18.56
C ALA A 66 -6.20 -6.33 19.31
N ARG A 67 -5.31 -6.39 20.30
CA ARG A 67 -4.86 -5.23 21.06
C ARG A 67 -3.56 -4.68 20.49
N ILE A 68 -3.52 -3.36 20.27
CA ILE A 68 -2.34 -2.67 19.75
C ILE A 68 -1.44 -2.21 20.92
N PRO A 69 -0.19 -2.71 21.02
CA PRO A 69 0.75 -2.24 22.03
C PRO A 69 1.03 -0.74 21.88
N GLY A 70 1.20 -0.04 23.01
CA GLY A 70 1.49 1.40 23.00
C GLY A 70 2.77 1.77 22.24
N LYS A 71 3.75 0.85 22.18
CA LYS A 71 4.97 1.01 21.38
C LYS A 71 4.68 1.10 19.88
N MET A 72 3.74 0.29 19.38
CA MET A 72 3.33 0.33 17.97
C MET A 72 2.56 1.62 17.68
N ARG A 73 1.58 1.98 18.50
CA ARG A 73 0.82 3.23 18.33
C ARG A 73 1.71 4.48 18.19
N ARG A 74 2.87 4.51 18.84
CA ARG A 74 3.82 5.65 18.71
C ARG A 74 4.77 5.57 17.52
N ARG A 75 5.08 4.39 17.00
CA ARG A 75 6.14 4.19 15.97
C ARG A 75 5.63 3.66 14.64
N GLN A 76 4.61 2.83 14.67
CA GLN A 76 4.06 2.08 13.53
C GLN A 76 2.54 2.10 13.64
N TRP A 77 1.93 3.12 13.03
CA TRP A 77 0.47 3.22 12.97
C TRP A 77 -0.06 2.11 12.06
N VAL A 78 -1.11 1.44 12.51
CA VAL A 78 -1.79 0.36 11.78
C VAL A 78 -3.04 0.95 11.18
N ARG A 79 -3.24 0.72 9.89
CA ARG A 79 -4.46 1.08 9.14
C ARG A 79 -5.23 -0.19 8.77
N GLU A 80 -6.44 0.00 8.30
CA GLU A 80 -7.23 -1.06 7.68
C GLU A 80 -6.54 -1.54 6.40
N GLY A 81 -6.57 -2.85 6.14
CA GLY A 81 -5.86 -3.51 5.04
C GLY A 81 -4.37 -3.78 5.27
N ASP A 82 -3.80 -3.42 6.44
CA ASP A 82 -2.39 -3.71 6.73
C ASP A 82 -2.17 -5.18 7.11
N LEU A 83 -1.08 -5.76 6.60
CA LEU A 83 -0.59 -7.08 7.03
C LEU A 83 0.16 -6.95 8.36
N ILE A 84 -0.23 -7.76 9.34
CA ILE A 84 0.32 -7.75 10.69
C ILE A 84 0.65 -9.17 11.17
N ILE A 85 1.52 -9.25 12.17
CA ILE A 85 1.74 -10.46 12.97
C ILE A 85 0.94 -10.33 14.25
N VAL A 86 0.10 -11.32 14.51
CA VAL A 86 -0.70 -11.42 15.73
C VAL A 86 -0.24 -12.59 16.58
N TRP A 87 -0.44 -12.44 17.88
CA TRP A 87 -0.26 -13.50 18.86
C TRP A 87 -1.60 -13.72 19.58
N PRO A 88 -2.36 -14.76 19.22
CA PRO A 88 -3.59 -15.14 19.94
C PRO A 88 -3.27 -15.58 21.36
N TRP A 89 -4.22 -15.40 22.27
CA TRP A 89 -4.08 -15.82 23.66
C TRP A 89 -4.43 -17.31 23.81
N ASP A 90 -3.60 -18.07 24.52
CA ASP A 90 -3.79 -19.51 24.71
C ASP A 90 -5.13 -19.89 25.38
N PHE A 91 -5.68 -18.98 26.20
CA PHE A 91 -6.90 -19.20 26.97
C PHE A 91 -8.16 -18.55 26.37
N GLN A 92 -7.99 -17.63 25.42
CA GLN A 92 -9.10 -16.93 24.78
C GLN A 92 -8.72 -16.57 23.34
N ASP A 93 -9.07 -17.47 22.43
CA ASP A 93 -8.69 -17.32 21.03
C ASP A 93 -9.41 -16.15 20.33
N SER A 94 -10.55 -15.69 20.86
CA SER A 94 -11.21 -14.48 20.36
C SER A 94 -10.38 -13.19 20.54
N LYS A 95 -9.29 -13.25 21.32
CA LYS A 95 -8.42 -12.11 21.60
C LYS A 95 -6.99 -12.40 21.18
N ALA A 96 -6.33 -11.36 20.68
CA ALA A 96 -4.92 -11.41 20.30
C ALA A 96 -4.19 -10.12 20.70
N ASP A 97 -2.87 -10.16 20.70
CA ASP A 97 -2.02 -8.98 20.73
C ASP A 97 -1.30 -8.81 19.39
N VAL A 98 -1.22 -7.57 18.89
CA VAL A 98 -0.44 -7.26 17.68
C VAL A 98 1.03 -7.17 18.03
N LYS A 99 1.89 -7.92 17.33
CA LYS A 99 3.34 -7.93 17.59
C LYS A 99 4.11 -7.04 16.61
N HIS A 100 3.75 -7.08 15.35
CA HIS A 100 4.46 -6.38 14.28
C HIS A 100 3.52 -6.01 13.14
N ARG A 101 3.83 -4.93 12.42
CA ARG A 101 3.14 -4.52 11.21
C ARG A 101 4.13 -4.50 10.07
N TYR A 102 3.80 -5.19 8.98
CA TYR A 102 4.59 -5.15 7.76
C TYR A 102 4.33 -3.88 6.97
N THR A 103 5.30 -3.45 6.17
CA THR A 103 5.07 -2.42 5.15
C THR A 103 4.43 -3.06 3.91
N LYS A 104 3.78 -2.26 3.07
CA LYS A 104 3.18 -2.74 1.81
C LYS A 104 4.19 -3.50 0.94
N THR A 105 5.42 -3.00 0.81
CA THR A 105 6.50 -3.68 0.07
C THR A 105 6.87 -5.03 0.69
N GLN A 106 6.87 -5.14 2.03
CA GLN A 106 7.12 -6.40 2.71
C GLN A 106 5.97 -7.38 2.54
N ALA A 107 4.72 -6.91 2.57
CA ALA A 107 3.54 -7.72 2.32
C ALA A 107 3.56 -8.28 0.89
N MET A 108 3.83 -7.44 -0.11
CA MET A 108 4.02 -7.87 -1.50
C MET A 108 5.15 -8.88 -1.65
N TYR A 109 6.28 -8.69 -0.97
CA TYR A 109 7.38 -9.65 -1.00
C TYR A 109 6.97 -11.01 -0.41
N LEU A 110 6.19 -11.01 0.67
CA LEU A 110 5.67 -12.25 1.29
C LEU A 110 4.65 -12.96 0.41
N SER A 111 3.77 -12.20 -0.27
CA SER A 111 2.81 -12.72 -1.25
C SER A 111 3.52 -13.38 -2.43
N ARG A 112 4.50 -12.69 -3.06
CA ARG A 112 5.30 -13.28 -4.16
C ARG A 112 6.05 -14.54 -3.77
N LYS A 113 6.39 -14.69 -2.49
CA LYS A 113 7.06 -15.88 -1.96
C LYS A 113 6.09 -17.05 -1.71
N GLY A 114 4.77 -16.83 -1.76
CA GLY A 114 3.74 -17.84 -1.51
C GLY A 114 3.69 -18.31 -0.05
N VAL A 115 4.13 -17.47 0.90
CA VAL A 115 4.14 -17.82 2.33
C VAL A 115 2.84 -17.39 3.04
N LEU A 116 2.10 -16.47 2.42
CA LEU A 116 0.83 -16.00 2.95
C LEU A 116 -0.29 -16.97 2.55
N PRO A 117 -1.22 -17.28 3.47
CA PRO A 117 -2.44 -18.00 3.10
C PRO A 117 -3.33 -17.13 2.21
N ASP A 118 -4.07 -17.74 1.28
CA ASP A 118 -4.92 -17.04 0.30
C ASP A 118 -5.90 -16.06 0.96
N VAL A 119 -6.42 -16.39 2.15
CA VAL A 119 -7.37 -15.56 2.89
C VAL A 119 -6.79 -14.21 3.34
N VAL A 120 -5.47 -14.12 3.46
CA VAL A 120 -4.76 -12.89 3.88
C VAL A 120 -4.05 -12.23 2.69
N ASP A 121 -3.96 -12.90 1.54
CA ASP A 121 -3.26 -12.38 0.37
C ASP A 121 -4.13 -11.47 -0.51
N LEU A 122 -4.39 -10.25 -0.03
CA LEU A 122 -4.99 -9.20 -0.85
C LEU A 122 -3.98 -8.58 -1.84
N PHE A 123 -2.68 -8.81 -1.67
CA PHE A 123 -1.64 -8.12 -2.44
C PHE A 123 -1.19 -8.88 -3.69
N GLY A 124 -1.48 -10.19 -3.77
CA GLY A 124 -1.15 -11.05 -4.90
C GLY A 124 -2.22 -11.15 -5.98
N THR A 125 -3.50 -10.85 -5.66
CA THR A 125 -4.63 -11.15 -6.55
C THR A 125 -5.32 -9.92 -7.17
N SER A 126 -5.09 -8.69 -6.69
CA SER A 126 -5.81 -7.52 -7.21
C SER A 126 -5.01 -6.70 -8.24
N PHE A 127 -4.68 -7.33 -9.37
CA PHE A 127 -4.82 -6.72 -10.72
C PHE A 127 -4.69 -7.78 -11.83
N SER A 128 -5.40 -8.91 -11.73
CA SER A 128 -6.02 -9.46 -12.93
C SER A 128 -7.32 -8.66 -13.12
N GLY A 129 -7.12 -7.39 -13.43
CA GLY A 129 -8.09 -6.50 -14.04
C GLY A 129 -7.68 -6.42 -15.50
N ASP A 130 -7.67 -7.58 -16.13
CA ASP A 130 -8.04 -7.76 -17.53
C ASP A 130 -9.47 -7.21 -17.73
N ASP A 131 -9.62 -5.89 -17.60
CA ASP A 131 -10.75 -5.07 -18.06
C ASP A 131 -10.15 -3.83 -18.74
N TYR A 132 -9.22 -4.12 -19.66
CA TYR A 132 -8.97 -3.28 -20.83
C TYR A 132 -9.66 -3.97 -22.00
N ASP A 133 -10.98 -4.13 -21.91
CA ASP A 133 -11.79 -4.36 -23.09
C ASP A 133 -12.03 -2.97 -23.70
N GLU A 134 -11.26 -2.69 -24.74
CA GLU A 134 -11.77 -2.07 -25.96
C GLU A 134 -12.42 -0.68 -25.84
N ASP A 135 -11.60 0.35 -25.68
CA ASP A 135 -11.79 1.64 -26.36
C ASP A 135 -10.40 2.28 -26.56
N ASP A 136 -9.74 1.80 -27.61
CA ASP A 136 -8.85 2.62 -28.45
C ASP A 136 -9.62 3.90 -28.85
N ASP A 137 -8.91 5.01 -29.15
CA ASP A 137 -9.45 6.25 -29.78
C ASP A 137 -9.67 7.54 -28.96
N LEU A 138 -8.86 7.85 -27.93
CA LEU A 138 -8.82 9.23 -27.37
C LEU A 138 -7.58 10.05 -27.76
N PHE A 139 -6.57 9.44 -28.38
CA PHE A 139 -5.41 10.17 -28.91
C PHE A 139 -5.25 9.92 -30.40
N GLY A 140 -6.34 10.05 -31.14
CA GLY A 140 -6.38 10.18 -32.59
C GLY A 140 -6.49 11.65 -32.97
N ASP A 141 -5.34 12.26 -33.24
CA ASP A 141 -5.10 13.39 -34.13
C ASP A 141 -6.36 13.92 -34.88
N VAL A 142 -6.86 15.09 -34.47
CA VAL A 142 -7.70 15.96 -35.34
C VAL A 142 -6.97 17.30 -35.48
N ASP A 143 -5.95 17.31 -36.34
CA ASP A 143 -5.51 18.49 -37.07
C ASP A 143 -6.29 18.50 -38.39
N GLU A 144 -7.37 19.29 -38.46
CA GLU A 144 -7.75 20.06 -39.65
C GLU A 144 -8.88 21.02 -39.26
N GLY A 145 -8.59 22.32 -39.34
CA GLY A 145 -9.56 23.38 -39.05
C GLY A 145 -10.57 23.59 -40.19
N GLU A 146 -11.72 24.18 -39.83
CA GLU A 146 -12.47 25.19 -40.59
C GLU A 146 -13.69 25.66 -39.75
N ASP A 147 -14.18 26.85 -40.07
CA ASP A 147 -14.70 27.90 -39.18
C ASP A 147 -16.22 27.90 -38.84
N VAL A 148 -16.57 28.90 -37.97
CA VAL A 148 -17.85 29.63 -37.72
C VAL A 148 -18.84 29.04 -36.71
N VAL A 149 -19.34 29.75 -35.67
CA VAL A 149 -19.97 31.08 -35.65
C VAL A 149 -19.80 31.85 -34.31
N ASP A 150 -19.86 33.17 -34.45
CA ASP A 150 -19.77 34.29 -33.49
C ASP A 150 -21.14 34.67 -32.86
N GLU A 151 -21.07 35.58 -31.87
CA GLU A 151 -22.10 36.44 -31.24
C GLU A 151 -22.79 35.92 -29.95
N SER A 152 -22.89 36.64 -28.82
CA SER A 152 -22.30 37.91 -28.34
C SER A 152 -22.67 38.13 -26.85
N ASP A 153 -21.93 39.05 -26.20
CA ASP A 153 -22.27 39.90 -25.03
C ASP A 153 -22.61 39.25 -23.66
N GLU A 154 -21.78 39.47 -22.62
CA GLU A 154 -21.85 40.65 -21.73
C GLU A 154 -20.88 40.49 -20.55
N ASP A 155 -20.32 41.61 -20.11
CA ASP A 155 -19.23 41.76 -19.16
C ASP A 155 -19.64 41.40 -17.71
N GLY A 156 -18.79 40.66 -17.00
CA GLY A 156 -19.02 40.21 -15.62
C GLY A 156 -17.82 40.42 -14.71
N LEU A 157 -17.44 41.68 -14.54
CA LEU A 157 -16.44 42.21 -13.61
C LEU A 157 -16.94 42.02 -12.15
N PHE A 158 -16.37 41.06 -11.41
CA PHE A 158 -16.53 40.89 -9.95
C PHE A 158 -15.27 40.16 -9.43
N GLY A 159 -14.51 40.62 -8.45
CA GLY A 159 -14.54 41.77 -7.57
C GLY A 159 -13.39 41.54 -6.59
N ASP A 160 -12.50 42.52 -6.48
CA ASP A 160 -11.51 42.60 -5.41
C ASP A 160 -12.29 42.79 -4.09
N ASP A 161 -12.22 41.83 -3.17
CA ASP A 161 -12.81 41.95 -1.83
C ASP A 161 -11.67 41.82 -0.81
N ASP A 162 -11.10 42.99 -0.51
CA ASP A 162 -10.26 43.28 0.65
C ASP A 162 -11.03 42.93 1.93
N GLY A 163 -10.74 41.76 2.50
CA GLY A 163 -11.09 41.41 3.86
C GLY A 163 -10.01 41.86 4.84
N ASP A 164 -9.97 43.17 5.13
CA ASP A 164 -9.40 43.72 6.36
C ASP A 164 -10.39 43.38 7.49
N ASP A 165 -10.01 42.49 8.40
CA ASP A 165 -10.70 42.30 9.68
C ASP A 165 -9.64 42.35 10.79
N ASP A 166 -9.43 43.59 11.18
CA ASP A 166 -8.74 44.12 12.34
C ASP A 166 -9.56 43.89 13.62
N ASP A 167 -9.61 42.65 14.11
CA ASP A 167 -10.17 42.36 15.45
C ASP A 167 -9.09 42.10 16.51
N LEU A 168 -8.67 43.22 17.13
CA LEU A 168 -8.74 43.45 18.59
C LEU A 168 -8.47 42.24 19.50
N PHE A 169 -7.19 41.84 19.65
CA PHE A 169 -6.78 41.24 20.91
C PHE A 169 -6.60 42.33 21.95
N GLY A 170 -7.61 42.44 22.81
CA GLY A 170 -7.67 43.34 23.95
C GLY A 170 -6.43 43.22 24.83
N ASP A 171 -5.77 44.37 24.95
CA ASP A 171 -5.08 44.80 26.15
C ASP A 171 -6.17 44.94 27.24
N ASP A 172 -6.22 43.99 28.16
CA ASP A 172 -6.86 44.21 29.47
C ASP A 172 -5.83 43.82 30.52
N ASP A 173 -5.24 44.89 31.06
CA ASP A 173 -4.46 44.99 32.26
C ASP A 173 -5.12 44.32 33.48
N ASP A 174 -4.26 44.08 34.47
CA ASP A 174 -4.50 44.20 35.91
C ASP A 174 -4.95 43.00 36.79
N ASP A 175 -4.30 43.02 37.96
CA ASP A 175 -4.61 42.44 39.27
C ASP A 175 -4.09 41.03 39.67
N ASP A 176 -2.90 41.07 40.29
CA ASP A 176 -2.61 40.77 41.71
C ASP A 176 -3.01 39.43 42.40
N ASP A 177 -1.98 38.91 43.10
CA ASP A 177 -1.98 38.23 44.40
C ASP A 177 -2.65 36.85 44.61
N LEU A 178 -1.80 35.80 44.79
CA LEU A 178 -1.46 35.16 46.09
C LEU A 178 -0.57 33.91 45.93
#